data_AF-A0A2P5IAR0-F1
#
_entry.id   AF-A0A2P5IAR0-F1
#
_cell.length_a   1.000
_cell.length_b   1.000
_cell.length_c   1.000
_cell.angle_alpha   90.00
_cell.angle_beta   90.00
_cell.angle_gamma   90.00
#
_symmetry.space_group_name_H-M   'P 1'
#
loop_
_entity.id
_entity.type
_entity.pdbx_description
1 polymer ?
#
loop_
_entity_poly.entity_id
_entity_poly.type
_entity_poly.pdbx_seq_one_letter_code
_entity_poly.pdbx_strand_id
1 'polypeptide(L)'
;MFPPRQILRSAPRFLRSPAVQRRFMSSPAPKAGENAFIKEREAVKHHAAGTTELWKKISIYACIPGLALAAGNAYWLWTEHWEHWSHMPPLEERTEYPYQNIRTKNFPWGDGDKTLLQVPPCACANAVGI
;
A
#
# COMPACT_ATOMS: atom_id res chain seq x y z
N MET A 1 -64.73 50.91 -72.44
CA MET A 1 -65.57 49.75 -72.06
C MET A 1 -64.88 49.06 -70.89
N PHE A 2 -65.55 49.05 -69.74
CA PHE A 2 -65.30 48.49 -68.38
C PHE A 2 -63.93 47.91 -67.95
N PRO A 3 -63.46 48.16 -66.70
CA PRO A 3 -62.16 47.72 -66.18
C PRO A 3 -62.20 46.28 -65.61
N PRO A 4 -61.09 45.52 -65.61
CA PRO A 4 -61.01 44.28 -64.83
C PRO A 4 -60.73 44.57 -63.35
N ARG A 5 -61.57 43.99 -62.49
CA ARG A 5 -61.48 44.04 -61.03
C ARG A 5 -60.26 43.26 -60.52
N GLN A 6 -59.44 43.89 -59.69
CA GLN A 6 -58.39 43.21 -58.93
C GLN A 6 -59.01 42.33 -57.83
N ILE A 7 -58.76 41.02 -57.89
CA ILE A 7 -59.15 40.06 -56.84
C ILE A 7 -57.96 39.91 -55.89
N LEU A 8 -58.05 40.53 -54.71
CA LEU A 8 -57.09 40.37 -53.63
C LEU A 8 -57.30 38.99 -53.00
N ARG A 9 -56.39 38.05 -53.27
CA ARG A 9 -56.41 36.70 -52.69
C ARG A 9 -55.82 36.77 -51.28
N SER A 10 -56.66 36.79 -50.25
CA SER A 10 -56.23 36.69 -48.85
C SER A 10 -55.80 35.26 -48.54
N ALA A 11 -54.49 35.00 -48.47
CA ALA A 11 -53.98 33.74 -47.94
C ALA A 11 -54.01 33.77 -46.40
N PRO A 12 -54.54 32.74 -45.70
CA PRO A 12 -54.41 32.66 -44.26
C PRO A 12 -52.95 32.38 -43.91
N ARG A 13 -52.30 33.33 -43.23
CA ARG A 13 -51.02 33.09 -42.57
C ARG A 13 -51.26 32.13 -41.41
N PHE A 14 -50.88 30.87 -41.57
CA PHE A 14 -50.82 29.93 -40.45
C PHE A 14 -49.80 30.43 -39.43
N LEU A 15 -50.29 30.99 -38.32
CA LEU A 15 -49.50 31.27 -37.14
C LEU A 15 -49.04 29.94 -36.55
N ARG A 16 -47.76 29.62 -36.74
CA ARG A 16 -47.12 28.48 -36.11
C ARG A 16 -46.96 28.80 -34.62
N SER A 17 -47.96 28.44 -33.81
CA SER A 17 -47.81 28.46 -32.35
C SER A 17 -46.55 27.67 -31.97
N PRO A 18 -45.64 28.20 -31.15
CA PRO A 18 -44.64 27.34 -30.54
C PRO A 18 -45.42 26.38 -29.64
N ALA A 19 -45.43 25.11 -29.98
CA ALA A 19 -45.82 24.08 -29.05
C ALA A 19 -44.85 24.21 -27.86
N VAL A 20 -45.30 24.88 -26.79
CA VAL A 20 -44.64 24.82 -25.49
C VAL A 20 -44.85 23.38 -25.03
N GLN A 21 -43.96 22.52 -25.49
CA GLN A 21 -43.86 21.14 -25.08
C GLN A 21 -43.43 21.21 -23.63
N ARG A 22 -44.41 21.23 -22.71
CA ARG A 22 -44.19 21.01 -21.28
C ARG A 22 -43.51 19.65 -21.20
N ARG A 23 -42.18 19.67 -21.13
CA ARG A 23 -41.41 18.49 -20.80
C ARG A 23 -41.80 18.15 -19.38
N PHE A 24 -42.73 17.22 -19.23
CA PHE A 24 -42.88 16.44 -18.01
C PHE A 24 -41.61 15.59 -17.88
N MET A 25 -40.51 16.23 -17.47
CA MET A 25 -39.35 15.53 -16.94
C MET A 25 -39.68 15.19 -15.49
N SER A 26 -40.38 14.08 -15.30
CA SER A 26 -40.45 13.40 -14.02
C SER A 26 -39.11 12.70 -13.74
N SER A 27 -38.04 13.47 -13.62
CA SER A 27 -36.93 13.03 -12.79
C SER A 27 -37.29 13.49 -11.38
N PRO A 28 -37.43 12.58 -10.40
CA PRO A 28 -37.66 13.02 -9.03
C PRO A 28 -36.56 14.02 -8.68
N ALA A 29 -36.95 15.19 -8.15
CA ALA A 29 -35.98 16.13 -7.61
C ALA A 29 -35.06 15.35 -6.65
N PRO A 30 -33.73 15.45 -6.77
CA PRO A 30 -32.83 14.72 -5.90
C PRO A 30 -33.22 15.07 -4.47
N LYS A 31 -33.59 14.05 -3.69
CA LYS A 31 -33.81 14.23 -2.25
C LYS A 31 -32.54 14.88 -1.72
N ALA A 32 -32.68 15.97 -0.97
CA ALA A 32 -31.54 16.67 -0.39
C ALA A 32 -30.71 15.66 0.43
N GLY A 33 -29.57 15.21 -0.12
CA GLY A 33 -28.73 14.14 0.44
C GLY A 33 -28.35 13.01 -0.52
N GLU A 34 -29.03 12.82 -1.65
CA GLU A 34 -28.72 11.76 -2.62
C GLU A 34 -27.92 12.31 -3.82
N ASN A 35 -26.68 12.72 -3.56
CA ASN A 35 -25.72 13.07 -4.63
C ASN A 35 -24.95 11.81 -5.05
N ALA A 36 -24.62 11.66 -6.34
CA ALA A 36 -23.83 10.53 -6.85
C ALA A 36 -22.54 10.29 -6.02
N PHE A 37 -21.91 11.37 -5.59
CA PHE A 37 -20.75 11.36 -4.70
C PHE A 37 -21.00 10.72 -3.32
N ILE A 38 -22.17 10.94 -2.72
CA ILE A 38 -22.54 10.35 -1.42
C ILE A 38 -22.75 8.84 -1.58
N LYS A 39 -23.42 8.42 -2.66
CA LYS A 39 -23.60 7.01 -3.01
C LYS A 39 -22.28 6.28 -3.27
N GLU A 40 -21.35 6.92 -3.98
CA GLU A 40 -20.00 6.37 -4.19
C GLU A 40 -19.23 6.21 -2.88
N ARG A 41 -19.29 7.20 -1.98
CA ARG A 41 -18.65 7.08 -0.66
C ARG A 41 -19.25 5.97 0.19
N GLU A 42 -20.56 5.79 0.17
CA GLU A 42 -21.22 4.69 0.87
C GLU A 42 -20.81 3.33 0.29
N ALA A 43 -20.74 3.21 -1.04
CA ALA A 43 -20.25 2.00 -1.70
C ALA A 43 -18.79 1.69 -1.33
N VAL A 44 -17.93 2.71 -1.29
CA VAL A 44 -16.52 2.57 -0.85
C VAL A 44 -16.45 2.16 0.62
N LYS A 45 -17.26 2.74 1.50
CA LYS A 45 -17.30 2.36 2.92
C LYS A 45 -17.75 0.91 3.10
N HIS A 46 -18.77 0.47 2.36
CA HIS A 46 -19.24 -0.91 2.42
C HIS A 46 -18.19 -1.90 1.89
N HIS A 47 -17.52 -1.56 0.79
CA HIS A 47 -16.42 -2.36 0.25
C HIS A 47 -15.21 -2.40 1.22
N ALA A 48 -14.87 -1.27 1.84
CA ALA A 48 -13.81 -1.18 2.84
C ALA A 48 -14.12 -2.05 4.07
N ALA A 49 -15.37 -2.03 4.56
CA ALA A 49 -15.79 -2.87 5.68
C ALA A 49 -15.58 -4.37 5.36
N GLY A 50 -16.02 -4.84 4.20
CA GLY A 50 -15.84 -6.24 3.79
C GLY A 50 -14.36 -6.63 3.58
N THR A 51 -13.57 -5.77 2.94
CA THR A 51 -12.14 -6.04 2.71
C THR A 51 -11.33 -6.02 4.00
N THR A 52 -11.60 -5.10 4.92
CA THR A 52 -10.92 -5.06 6.23
C THR A 52 -11.18 -6.32 7.06
N GLU A 53 -12.41 -6.85 7.05
CA GLU A 53 -12.72 -8.10 7.75
C GLU A 53 -12.00 -9.30 7.12
N LEU A 54 -11.95 -9.37 5.78
CA LEU A 54 -11.20 -10.40 5.05
C LEU A 54 -9.71 -10.38 5.42
N TRP A 55 -9.06 -9.21 5.36
CA TRP A 55 -7.64 -9.07 5.69
C TRP A 55 -7.37 -9.41 7.17
N LYS A 56 -8.25 -9.02 8.08
CA LYS A 56 -8.15 -9.40 9.50
C LYS A 56 -8.16 -10.91 9.68
N LYS A 57 -9.05 -11.62 8.97
CA LYS A 57 -9.11 -13.09 9.00
C LYS A 57 -7.84 -13.71 8.43
N ILE A 58 -7.33 -13.22 7.30
CA ILE A 58 -6.09 -13.72 6.71
C ILE A 58 -4.90 -13.50 7.66
N SER A 59 -4.77 -12.32 8.26
CA SER A 59 -3.67 -12.05 9.21
C SER A 59 -3.71 -12.99 10.42
N ILE A 60 -4.90 -13.25 10.97
CA ILE A 60 -5.02 -14.11 12.16
C ILE A 60 -4.87 -15.60 11.77
N TYR A 61 -5.53 -16.05 10.71
CA TYR A 61 -5.62 -17.48 10.38
C TYR A 61 -4.51 -17.98 9.46
N ALA A 62 -3.82 -17.11 8.71
CA ALA A 62 -2.72 -17.51 7.85
C ALA A 62 -1.37 -17.02 8.40
N CYS A 63 -1.26 -15.75 8.79
CA CYS A 63 0.04 -15.23 9.24
C CYS A 63 0.47 -15.83 10.58
N ILE A 64 -0.43 -15.99 11.57
CA ILE A 64 -0.06 -16.59 12.87
C ILE A 64 0.47 -18.03 12.73
N PRO A 65 -0.23 -18.98 12.07
CA PRO A 65 0.33 -20.32 11.89
C PRO A 65 1.57 -20.33 10.99
N GLY A 66 1.62 -19.47 9.97
CA GLY A 66 2.83 -19.30 9.15
C GLY A 66 4.03 -18.83 9.98
N LEU A 67 3.83 -17.87 10.88
CA LEU A 67 4.88 -17.40 11.79
C LEU A 67 5.28 -18.49 12.78
N ALA A 68 4.33 -19.27 13.30
CA ALA A 68 4.62 -20.34 14.24
C ALA A 68 5.50 -21.43 13.60
N LEU A 69 5.20 -21.83 12.36
CA LEU A 69 6.03 -22.79 11.62
C LEU A 69 7.42 -22.22 11.30
N ALA A 70 7.49 -20.97 10.84
CA ALA A 70 8.76 -20.30 10.56
C ALA A 70 9.61 -20.13 11.82
N ALA A 71 8.99 -19.77 12.95
CA ALA A 71 9.65 -19.65 14.24
C ALA A 71 10.15 -21.01 14.75
N GLY A 72 9.39 -22.09 14.57
CA GLY A 72 9.83 -23.44 14.91
C GLY A 72 11.06 -23.87 14.09
N ASN A 73 11.06 -23.60 12.78
CA ASN A 73 12.22 -23.88 11.93
C ASN A 73 13.44 -23.03 12.32
N ALA A 74 13.24 -21.73 12.50
CA ALA A 74 14.31 -20.83 12.94
C ALA A 74 14.88 -21.21 14.31
N TYR A 75 14.04 -21.69 15.24
CA TYR A 75 14.48 -22.18 16.54
C TYR A 75 15.37 -23.42 16.41
N TRP A 76 15.01 -24.36 15.54
CA TRP A 76 15.86 -25.53 15.28
C TRP A 76 17.22 -25.10 14.70
N LEU A 77 17.23 -24.29 13.64
CA LEU A 77 18.50 -23.77 13.07
C LEU A 77 19.32 -22.98 14.09
N TRP A 78 18.66 -22.22 14.97
CA TRP A 78 19.30 -21.51 16.06
C TRP A 78 19.99 -22.46 17.05
N THR A 79 19.34 -23.56 17.44
CA THR A 79 19.96 -24.57 18.32
C THR A 79 21.18 -25.23 17.68
N GLU A 80 21.10 -25.61 16.40
CA GLU A 80 22.23 -26.18 15.66
C GLU A 80 23.38 -25.17 15.50
N HIS A 81 23.06 -23.89 15.29
CA HIS A 81 24.06 -22.84 15.22
C HIS A 81 24.86 -22.74 16.53
N TRP A 82 24.20 -22.76 17.69
CA TRP A 82 24.88 -22.70 18.99
C TRP A 82 25.66 -23.98 19.31
N GLU A 83 25.16 -25.15 18.90
CA GLU A 83 25.90 -26.40 19.02
C GLU A 83 27.17 -26.37 18.16
N HIS A 84 27.10 -25.89 16.91
CA HIS A 84 28.27 -25.69 16.06
C HIS A 84 29.27 -24.71 16.69
N TRP A 85 28.80 -23.61 17.29
CA TRP A 85 29.65 -22.66 18.00
C TRP A 85 30.36 -23.28 19.20
N SER A 86 29.70 -24.16 19.96
CA SER A 86 30.31 -24.82 21.13
C SER A 86 31.45 -25.77 20.77
N HIS A 87 31.45 -26.31 19.54
CA HIS A 87 32.49 -27.21 19.03
C HIS A 87 33.57 -26.52 18.20
N MET A 88 33.41 -25.22 17.89
CA MET A 88 34.42 -24.49 17.14
C MET A 88 35.64 -24.16 18.02
N PRO A 89 36.86 -24.13 17.44
CA PRO A 89 38.06 -23.74 18.16
C PRO A 89 37.93 -22.29 18.66
N PRO A 90 38.61 -21.95 19.78
CA PRO A 90 38.61 -20.60 20.31
C PRO A 90 39.06 -19.59 19.26
N LEU A 91 38.52 -18.37 19.32
CA LEU A 91 38.69 -17.33 18.29
C LEU A 91 40.17 -17.01 17.99
N GLU A 92 41.04 -17.10 18.99
CA GLU A 92 42.47 -16.83 18.86
C GLU A 92 43.20 -17.84 17.95
N GLU A 93 42.67 -19.06 17.83
CA GLU A 93 43.25 -20.12 16.99
C GLU A 93 42.73 -20.07 15.55
N ARG A 94 41.75 -19.20 15.25
CA ARG A 94 41.15 -19.10 13.92
C ARG A 94 42.01 -18.20 13.04
N THR A 95 42.35 -18.68 11.84
CA THR A 95 43.18 -17.95 10.90
C THR A 95 42.55 -16.62 10.50
N GLU A 96 43.12 -15.52 10.98
CA GLU A 96 42.76 -14.17 10.56
C GLU A 96 43.50 -13.81 9.27
N TYR A 97 42.77 -13.28 8.30
CA TYR A 97 43.36 -12.80 7.06
C TYR A 97 43.66 -11.30 7.12
N PRO A 98 44.68 -10.80 6.40
CA PRO A 98 45.09 -9.40 6.47
C PRO A 98 44.05 -8.39 5.94
N TYR A 99 43.01 -8.87 5.25
CA TYR A 99 41.88 -8.06 4.80
C TYR A 99 40.70 -8.07 5.78
N GLN A 100 40.74 -8.89 6.81
CA GLN A 100 39.76 -8.94 7.88
C GLN A 100 40.18 -7.98 8.99
N ASN A 101 39.20 -7.42 9.70
CA ASN A 101 39.42 -6.50 10.83
C ASN A 101 40.40 -5.35 10.56
N ILE A 102 40.50 -4.87 9.32
CA ILE A 102 41.31 -3.69 8.99
C ILE A 102 40.74 -2.48 9.73
N ARG A 103 41.60 -1.77 10.46
CA ARG A 103 41.24 -0.51 11.11
C ARG A 103 42.29 0.55 10.84
N THR A 104 41.84 1.72 10.38
CA THR A 104 42.70 2.89 10.13
C THR A 104 42.55 3.95 11.22
N LYS A 105 41.42 3.96 11.94
CA LYS A 105 41.11 4.84 13.07
C LYS A 105 40.25 4.09 14.07
N ASN A 106 40.45 4.39 15.35
CA ASN A 106 39.65 3.83 16.44
C ASN A 106 38.19 4.27 16.31
N PHE A 107 37.26 3.42 16.76
CA PHE A 107 35.86 3.81 16.85
C PHE A 107 35.66 4.88 17.94
N PRO A 108 34.69 5.80 17.77
CA PRO A 108 34.47 6.89 18.72
C PRO A 108 33.70 6.47 20.00
N TRP A 109 33.51 5.17 20.25
CA TRP A 109 32.78 4.65 21.40
C TRP A 109 33.51 3.47 22.06
N GLY A 110 33.22 3.24 23.34
CA GLY A 110 33.77 2.13 24.11
C GLY A 110 35.30 2.10 24.10
N ASP A 111 35.85 0.91 23.93
CA ASP A 111 37.31 0.66 23.89
C ASP A 111 37.95 1.05 22.54
N GLY A 112 37.18 1.58 21.59
CA GLY A 112 37.67 1.92 20.24
C GLY A 112 37.88 0.72 19.31
N ASP A 113 37.87 -0.51 19.85
CA ASP A 113 38.20 -1.72 19.09
C ASP A 113 37.02 -2.61 18.68
N LYS A 114 35.84 -2.39 19.26
CA LYS A 114 34.66 -3.22 19.04
C LYS A 114 33.63 -2.48 18.19
N THR A 115 33.08 -3.18 17.20
CA THR A 115 31.93 -2.66 16.42
C THR A 115 30.66 -2.61 17.28
N LEU A 116 29.65 -1.85 16.86
CA LEU A 116 28.39 -1.68 17.61
C LEU A 116 27.64 -2.99 17.88
N LEU A 117 27.78 -3.97 16.98
CA LEU A 117 27.09 -5.26 17.03
C LEU A 117 28.07 -6.42 17.31
N GLN A 118 29.26 -6.12 17.84
CA GLN A 118 30.26 -7.13 18.17
C GLN A 118 29.77 -8.00 19.33
N VAL A 119 29.63 -9.31 19.10
CA VAL A 119 29.26 -10.29 20.13
C VAL A 119 30.48 -11.18 20.41
N PRO A 120 30.88 -11.37 21.69
CA PRO A 120 32.14 -12.03 22.05
C PRO A 120 32.37 -13.45 21.51
N PRO A 121 31.36 -14.33 21.29
CA PRO A 121 31.65 -15.61 20.63
C PRO A 121 31.90 -15.44 19.13
N CYS A 122 31.37 -14.40 18.49
CA CYS A 122 31.22 -14.36 17.04
C CYS A 122 32.33 -13.61 16.29
N ALA A 123 33.01 -12.68 16.94
CA ALA A 123 33.92 -11.76 16.27
C ALA A 123 35.14 -11.43 17.13
N CYS A 124 36.33 -11.66 16.57
CA CYS A 124 37.59 -11.25 17.19
C CYS A 124 37.74 -9.72 17.13
N ALA A 125 38.29 -9.13 18.18
CA ALA A 125 38.51 -7.68 18.29
C ALA A 125 39.87 -7.23 17.72
N ASN A 126 40.72 -8.16 17.29
CA ASN A 126 42.08 -7.88 16.86
C ASN A 126 42.08 -7.05 15.57
N ALA A 127 42.37 -5.75 15.73
CA ALA A 127 42.50 -4.83 14.63
C ALA A 127 43.82 -5.07 13.90
N VAL A 128 43.79 -5.16 12.58
CA VAL A 128 45.00 -5.17 11.75
C VAL A 128 45.25 -3.73 11.27
N GLY A 129 46.34 -3.11 11.71
CA GLY A 129 46.82 -1.83 11.15
C GLY A 129 46.74 -0.57 12.04
N ILE A 130 46.59 -0.70 13.36
CA ILE A 130 46.81 0.37 14.35
C ILE A 130 48.07 0.08 15.16
#